data_AF-A0A6A5F7D9-F1
#
_entry.id   AF-A0A6A5F7D9-F1
#
_cell.length_a   1.000
_cell.length_b   1.000
_cell.length_c   1.000
_cell.angle_alpha   90.00
_cell.angle_beta   90.00
_cell.angle_gamma   90.00
#
_symmetry.space_group_name_H-M   'P 1'
#
loop_
_entity.id
_entity.type
_entity.pdbx_description
1 polymer ?
#
loop_
_entity_poly.entity_id
_entity_poly.type
_entity_poly.pdbx_seq_one_letter_code
_entity_poly.pdbx_strand_id
1 'polypeptide(L)'
;MLWPALFTLQAVCTSVAHAMQHYPAAWGHYDVCKSQIYTEEGLTWDYMACQPEATDMTKYLRVALDPPNITCGDPPETYCALENPYMCNNECDATTEELAHPPELMFDFEGRNPTTFWQSTSWKKYPKPLQVNITLSWNNKQTSTI
;
A
#
# COMPACT_ATOMS: atom_id res chain seq x y z
N MET A 1 32.26 -15.19 -43.98
CA MET A 1 31.43 -16.26 -43.37
C MET A 1 31.34 -16.17 -41.84
N LEU A 2 32.11 -15.30 -41.15
CA LEU A 2 32.05 -15.15 -39.68
C LEU A 2 30.84 -14.34 -39.14
N TRP A 3 30.29 -13.45 -39.96
CA TRP A 3 29.20 -12.55 -39.56
C TRP A 3 27.91 -13.25 -39.10
N PRO A 4 27.40 -14.29 -39.80
CA PRO A 4 26.20 -14.99 -39.34
C PRO A 4 26.43 -15.72 -38.00
N ALA A 5 27.63 -16.25 -37.77
CA ALA A 5 27.97 -16.91 -36.50
C ALA A 5 28.05 -15.93 -35.33
N LEU A 6 28.47 -14.68 -35.57
CA LEU A 6 28.51 -13.64 -34.55
C LEU A 6 27.09 -13.18 -34.16
N PHE A 7 26.20 -13.04 -35.14
CA PHE A 7 24.81 -12.66 -34.90
C PHE A 7 24.01 -13.75 -34.18
N THR A 8 24.24 -15.03 -34.48
CA THR A 8 23.60 -16.13 -33.75
C THR A 8 24.10 -16.20 -32.31
N LEU A 9 25.40 -15.99 -32.07
CA LEU A 9 25.95 -15.95 -30.72
C LEU A 9 25.39 -14.79 -29.90
N GLN A 10 25.24 -13.62 -30.53
CA GLN A 10 24.69 -12.44 -29.89
C GLN A 10 23.19 -12.62 -29.55
N ALA A 11 22.42 -13.24 -30.44
CA ALA A 11 21.01 -13.58 -30.20
C ALA A 11 20.82 -14.65 -29.10
N VAL A 12 21.75 -15.61 -28.99
CA VAL A 12 21.75 -16.60 -27.91
C VAL A 12 22.13 -15.96 -26.57
N CYS A 13 23.14 -15.08 -26.55
CA CYS A 13 23.50 -14.38 -25.31
C CYS A 13 22.38 -13.48 -24.79
N THR A 14 21.65 -12.76 -25.65
CA THR A 14 20.54 -11.90 -25.23
C THR A 14 19.34 -12.70 -24.73
N SER A 15 19.05 -13.88 -25.33
CA SER A 15 17.97 -14.74 -24.85
C SER A 15 18.28 -15.39 -23.49
N VAL A 16 19.54 -15.80 -23.26
CA VAL A 16 19.99 -16.31 -21.95
C VAL A 16 19.96 -15.19 -20.90
N ALA A 17 20.40 -13.99 -21.24
CA ALA A 17 20.34 -12.84 -20.32
C ALA A 17 18.90 -12.47 -19.94
N HIS A 18 17.95 -12.49 -20.88
CA HIS A 18 16.53 -12.27 -20.59
C HIS A 18 15.92 -13.40 -19.75
N ALA A 19 16.31 -14.65 -19.98
CA ALA A 19 15.89 -15.76 -19.13
C ALA A 19 16.42 -15.65 -17.69
N MET A 20 17.63 -15.12 -17.50
CA MET A 20 18.20 -14.87 -16.18
C MET A 20 17.67 -13.58 -15.50
N GLN A 21 17.15 -12.60 -16.25
CA GLN A 21 16.47 -11.43 -15.65
C GLN A 21 15.15 -11.79 -14.94
N HIS A 22 14.55 -12.94 -15.29
CA HIS A 22 13.40 -13.48 -14.57
C HIS A 22 13.77 -14.27 -13.32
N TYR A 23 15.05 -14.43 -12.99
CA TYR A 23 15.42 -14.80 -11.64
C TYR A 23 15.29 -13.55 -10.78
N PRO A 24 14.33 -13.50 -9.84
CA PRO A 24 14.34 -12.46 -8.83
C PRO A 24 15.70 -12.54 -8.15
N ALA A 25 16.46 -11.44 -8.14
CA ALA A 25 17.64 -11.25 -7.29
C ALA A 25 17.24 -11.15 -5.79
N ALA A 26 16.22 -11.91 -5.41
CA ALA A 26 15.64 -12.07 -4.10
C ALA A 26 15.33 -13.56 -3.93
N TRP A 27 16.37 -14.40 -3.98
CA TRP A 27 16.38 -15.54 -3.06
C TRP A 27 16.45 -14.90 -1.68
N GLY A 28 15.29 -14.49 -1.15
CA GLY A 28 15.19 -13.97 0.19
C GLY A 28 15.81 -15.02 1.09
N HIS A 29 16.80 -14.66 1.88
CA HIS A 29 17.60 -15.59 2.70
C HIS A 29 16.76 -16.45 3.69
N TYR A 30 15.44 -16.25 3.72
CA TYR A 30 14.47 -16.72 4.69
C TYR A 30 13.10 -17.07 4.05
N ASP A 31 13.05 -17.49 2.79
CA ASP A 31 11.81 -17.89 2.11
C ASP A 31 11.37 -19.33 2.42
N VAL A 32 12.33 -20.22 2.72
CA VAL A 32 12.09 -21.62 3.07
C VAL A 32 12.25 -21.81 4.58
N CYS A 33 11.24 -22.38 5.25
CA CYS A 33 11.33 -22.68 6.70
C CYS A 33 11.89 -24.08 7.00
N LYS A 34 11.82 -25.02 6.03
CA LYS A 34 12.29 -26.40 6.21
C LYS A 34 12.71 -27.05 4.89
N SER A 35 13.72 -27.92 4.96
CA SER A 35 14.16 -28.75 3.83
C SER A 35 14.39 -30.20 4.24
N GLN A 36 14.30 -31.15 3.30
CA GLN A 36 14.60 -32.55 3.59
C GLN A 36 16.10 -32.80 3.43
N ILE A 37 16.72 -33.36 4.46
CA ILE A 37 18.13 -33.71 4.48
C ILE A 37 18.32 -35.18 4.84
N TYR A 38 19.39 -35.80 4.33
CA TYR A 38 19.80 -37.13 4.76
C TYR A 38 20.80 -37.01 5.91
N THR A 39 20.50 -37.68 7.01
CA THR A 39 21.37 -37.83 8.19
C THR A 39 21.68 -39.32 8.40
N GLU A 40 22.58 -39.63 9.33
CA GLU A 40 22.90 -41.02 9.68
C GLU A 40 21.67 -41.80 10.19
N GLU A 41 20.69 -41.10 10.74
CA GLU A 41 19.43 -41.64 11.26
C GLU A 41 18.35 -41.78 10.16
N GLY A 42 18.65 -41.37 8.92
CA GLY A 42 17.75 -41.40 7.77
C GLY A 42 17.34 -40.02 7.26
N LEU A 43 16.26 -39.97 6.49
CA LEU A 43 15.69 -38.74 5.94
C LEU A 43 14.99 -37.94 7.04
N THR A 44 15.45 -36.73 7.31
CA THR A 44 14.91 -35.85 8.37
C THR A 44 14.68 -34.43 7.84
N TRP A 45 13.97 -33.61 8.63
CA TRP A 45 13.70 -32.20 8.32
C TRP A 45 14.75 -31.30 8.98
N ASP A 46 15.39 -30.46 8.18
CA ASP A 46 16.20 -29.35 8.66
C ASP A 46 15.36 -28.08 8.71
N TYR A 47 15.39 -27.37 9.83
CA TYR A 47 14.59 -26.16 10.06
C TYR A 47 15.48 -24.93 10.08
N MET A 48 15.10 -23.92 9.31
CA MET A 48 15.84 -22.66 9.17
C MET A 48 14.92 -21.46 9.42
N ALA A 49 15.51 -20.29 9.68
CA ALA A 49 14.74 -19.07 9.86
C ALA A 49 13.94 -18.76 8.57
N CYS A 50 12.72 -18.24 8.74
CA CYS A 50 11.91 -17.81 7.61
C CYS A 50 11.10 -16.56 7.93
N GLN A 51 10.74 -15.80 6.89
CA GLN A 51 9.95 -14.57 6.97
C GLN A 51 8.90 -14.56 5.85
N PRO A 52 7.66 -14.11 6.12
CA PRO A 52 6.69 -13.89 5.05
C PRO A 52 7.16 -12.80 4.08
N GLU A 53 6.61 -12.84 2.87
CA GLU A 53 6.80 -11.79 1.88
C GLU A 53 6.29 -10.45 2.42
N ALA A 54 7.09 -9.39 2.24
CA ALA A 54 6.66 -8.04 2.54
C ALA A 54 5.55 -7.63 1.56
N THR A 55 4.40 -7.23 2.08
CA THR A 55 3.25 -6.82 1.26
C THR A 55 2.63 -5.55 1.82
N ASP A 56 1.79 -4.91 1.00
CA ASP A 56 1.01 -3.76 1.40
C ASP A 56 -0.05 -4.17 2.45
N MET A 57 0.21 -3.78 3.70
CA MET A 57 -0.65 -4.11 4.83
C MET A 57 -1.89 -3.21 4.93
N THR A 58 -2.00 -2.15 4.13
CA THR A 58 -3.16 -1.24 4.15
C THR A 58 -4.45 -1.95 3.76
N LYS A 59 -4.36 -2.98 2.92
CA LYS A 59 -5.51 -3.81 2.50
C LYS A 59 -6.14 -4.63 3.62
N TYR A 60 -5.45 -4.80 4.74
CA TYR A 60 -5.88 -5.63 5.87
C TYR A 60 -6.17 -4.82 7.14
N LEU A 61 -6.05 -3.50 7.08
CA LEU A 61 -6.33 -2.65 8.23
C LEU A 61 -7.83 -2.41 8.41
N ARG A 62 -8.21 -2.10 9.64
CA ARG A 62 -9.49 -1.50 9.99
C ARG A 62 -9.22 -0.10 10.53
N VAL A 63 -9.92 0.87 9.97
CA VAL A 63 -9.87 2.28 10.39
C VAL A 63 -11.00 2.58 11.37
N ALA A 64 -10.69 3.30 12.44
CA ALA A 64 -11.68 3.86 13.35
C ALA A 64 -11.37 5.34 13.60
N LEU A 65 -12.41 6.18 13.54
CA LEU A 65 -12.32 7.62 13.77
C LEU A 65 -12.93 7.98 15.12
N ASP A 66 -12.28 8.89 15.85
CA ASP A 66 -12.81 9.49 17.08
C ASP A 66 -12.66 11.02 17.04
N PRO A 67 -13.76 11.80 17.11
CA PRO A 67 -15.15 11.32 17.21
C PRO A 67 -15.63 10.64 15.90
N PRO A 68 -16.61 9.73 15.92
CA PRO A 68 -17.04 8.99 14.73
C PRO A 68 -17.69 9.88 13.66
N ASN A 69 -18.36 10.96 14.07
CA ASN A 69 -19.06 11.89 13.17
C ASN A 69 -18.16 13.05 12.72
N ILE A 70 -16.87 12.76 12.52
CA ILE A 70 -15.88 13.78 12.18
C ILE A 70 -15.70 13.96 10.68
N THR A 71 -16.07 12.98 9.86
CA THR A 71 -16.03 13.07 8.39
C THR A 71 -17.01 14.13 7.90
N CYS A 72 -16.61 14.95 6.92
CA CYS A 72 -17.47 15.99 6.37
C CYS A 72 -18.65 15.40 5.56
N GLY A 73 -19.66 16.23 5.29
CA GLY A 73 -20.73 15.91 4.34
C GLY A 73 -22.06 15.50 4.94
N ASP A 74 -22.20 15.46 6.27
CA ASP A 74 -23.48 15.27 6.97
C ASP A 74 -23.66 16.27 8.13
N PRO A 75 -24.32 17.44 7.91
CA PRO A 75 -24.87 17.90 6.64
C PRO A 75 -23.78 18.36 5.65
N PRO A 76 -24.11 18.53 4.35
CA PRO A 76 -23.18 19.07 3.35
C PRO A 76 -22.55 20.39 3.78
N GLU A 77 -21.28 20.59 3.47
CA GLU A 77 -20.56 21.80 3.83
C GLU A 77 -19.56 22.28 2.78
N THR A 78 -19.38 23.61 2.71
CA THR A 78 -18.36 24.20 1.87
C THR A 78 -17.00 24.23 2.58
N TYR A 79 -15.93 24.10 1.79
CA TYR A 79 -14.56 24.18 2.26
C TYR A 79 -13.69 25.02 1.31
N CYS A 80 -12.57 25.50 1.85
CA CYS A 80 -11.58 26.27 1.09
C CYS A 80 -10.42 25.34 0.70
N ALA A 81 -10.09 25.28 -0.59
CA ALA A 81 -8.88 24.60 -1.03
C ALA A 81 -7.63 25.44 -0.74
N LEU A 82 -6.47 24.78 -0.70
CA LEU A 82 -5.18 25.44 -0.50
C LEU A 82 -4.77 26.34 -1.67
N GLU A 83 -5.41 26.21 -2.85
CA GLU A 83 -5.07 26.99 -4.05
C GLU A 83 -5.35 28.48 -3.88
N ASN A 84 -6.51 28.84 -3.31
CA ASN A 84 -6.91 30.23 -3.15
C ASN A 84 -7.74 30.43 -1.86
N PRO A 85 -7.23 31.20 -0.89
CA PRO A 85 -7.91 31.40 0.40
C PRO A 85 -9.21 32.21 0.29
N TYR A 86 -9.46 32.85 -0.86
CA TYR A 86 -10.68 33.63 -1.11
C TYR A 86 -11.74 32.84 -1.88
N MET A 87 -11.42 31.63 -2.36
CA MET A 87 -12.34 30.78 -3.12
C MET A 87 -12.68 29.53 -2.31
N CYS A 88 -13.79 29.58 -1.59
CA CYS A 88 -14.31 28.49 -0.76
C CYS A 88 -15.58 27.89 -1.36
N ASN A 89 -15.51 27.55 -2.65
CA ASN A 89 -16.65 27.09 -3.44
C ASN A 89 -16.71 25.57 -3.56
N ASN A 90 -15.73 24.86 -3.00
CA ASN A 90 -15.76 23.41 -3.01
C ASN A 90 -16.74 22.92 -1.94
N GLU A 91 -17.42 21.83 -2.24
CA GLU A 91 -18.45 21.24 -1.39
C GLU A 91 -18.04 19.81 -1.02
N CYS A 92 -18.32 19.45 0.23
CA CYS A 92 -18.29 18.07 0.70
C CYS A 92 -19.72 17.66 1.04
N ASP A 93 -20.19 16.59 0.41
CA ASP A 93 -21.52 16.01 0.59
C ASP A 93 -21.39 14.49 0.65
N ALA A 94 -21.75 13.90 1.80
CA ALA A 94 -21.62 12.46 2.01
C ALA A 94 -22.63 11.64 1.19
N THR A 95 -23.67 12.28 0.65
CA THR A 95 -24.70 11.63 -0.17
C THR A 95 -24.36 11.60 -1.66
N THR A 96 -23.37 12.40 -2.08
CA THR A 96 -22.91 12.49 -3.46
C THR A 96 -21.52 11.86 -3.59
N GLU A 97 -21.40 10.72 -4.24
CA GLU A 97 -20.14 9.94 -4.33
C GLU A 97 -18.93 10.76 -4.81
N GLU A 98 -19.14 11.68 -5.76
CA GLU A 98 -18.07 12.55 -6.30
C GLU A 98 -17.61 13.65 -5.33
N LEU A 99 -18.41 13.99 -4.32
CA LEU A 99 -18.14 15.02 -3.31
C LEU A 99 -17.90 14.41 -1.92
N ALA A 100 -18.03 13.09 -1.79
CA ALA A 100 -17.84 12.37 -0.53
C ALA A 100 -16.36 12.08 -0.29
N HIS A 101 -15.94 12.27 0.96
CA HIS A 101 -14.54 12.05 1.38
C HIS A 101 -14.44 11.02 2.51
N PRO A 102 -14.88 9.76 2.30
CA PRO A 102 -14.94 8.75 3.35
C PRO A 102 -13.54 8.19 3.71
N PRO A 103 -13.35 7.61 4.90
CA PRO A 103 -12.03 7.20 5.41
C PRO A 103 -11.35 6.10 4.60
N GLU A 104 -12.10 5.34 3.80
CA GLU A 104 -11.57 4.31 2.89
C GLU A 104 -10.65 4.92 1.82
N LEU A 105 -10.84 6.20 1.48
CA LEU A 105 -9.99 6.93 0.53
C LEU A 105 -8.58 7.24 1.07
N MET A 106 -8.29 6.96 2.35
CA MET A 106 -6.91 7.06 2.87
C MET A 106 -6.02 5.89 2.44
N PHE A 107 -6.62 4.79 1.99
CA PHE A 107 -5.94 3.51 1.73
C PHE A 107 -6.34 2.91 0.38
N ASP A 108 -6.91 3.72 -0.51
CA ASP A 108 -7.18 3.28 -1.86
C ASP A 108 -5.90 3.23 -2.69
N PHE A 109 -6.01 2.78 -3.94
CA PHE A 109 -4.83 2.60 -4.78
C PHE A 109 -4.22 3.96 -5.16
N GLU A 110 -2.96 4.16 -4.83
CA GLU A 110 -2.21 5.37 -5.18
C GLU A 110 -2.13 5.57 -6.71
N GLY A 111 -2.18 6.84 -7.15
CA GLY A 111 -2.06 7.18 -8.58
C GLY A 111 -3.38 7.30 -9.34
N ARG A 112 -4.53 7.33 -8.65
CA ARG A 112 -5.78 7.82 -9.25
C ARG A 112 -5.67 9.29 -9.68
N ASN A 113 -6.40 9.63 -10.74
CA ASN A 113 -6.56 11.00 -11.22
C ASN A 113 -8.07 11.27 -11.44
N PRO A 114 -8.71 12.14 -10.65
CA PRO A 114 -8.13 12.97 -9.58
C PRO A 114 -7.69 12.14 -8.36
N THR A 115 -6.80 12.71 -7.55
CA THR A 115 -6.37 12.11 -6.27
C THR A 115 -7.54 12.12 -5.28
N THR A 116 -7.71 11.01 -4.58
CA THR A 116 -8.71 10.76 -3.55
C THR A 116 -8.15 11.07 -2.16
N PHE A 117 -9.01 11.47 -1.23
CA PHE A 117 -8.61 11.78 0.14
C PHE A 117 -9.83 11.71 1.08
N TRP A 118 -9.56 11.37 2.34
CA TRP A 118 -10.51 11.57 3.43
C TRP A 118 -10.42 13.01 3.95
N GLN A 119 -11.55 13.55 4.42
CA GLN A 119 -11.63 14.91 4.94
C GLN A 119 -12.50 14.98 6.21
N SER A 120 -11.96 15.63 7.25
CA SER A 120 -12.72 15.97 8.45
C SER A 120 -13.65 17.16 8.21
N THR A 121 -14.59 17.39 9.13
CA THR A 121 -15.40 18.60 9.13
C THR A 121 -14.57 19.85 9.35
N SER A 122 -15.06 20.98 8.86
CA SER A 122 -14.42 22.28 9.07
C SER A 122 -14.45 22.69 10.55
N TRP A 123 -13.49 23.52 10.97
CA TRP A 123 -13.36 23.97 12.37
C TRP A 123 -14.39 25.04 12.77
N LYS A 124 -15.68 24.72 12.66
CA LYS A 124 -16.81 25.62 12.91
C LYS A 124 -17.04 25.92 14.40
N LYS A 125 -16.50 25.10 15.31
CA LYS A 125 -16.69 25.21 16.77
C LYS A 125 -15.57 25.98 17.47
N TYR A 126 -14.82 26.81 16.75
CA TYR A 126 -13.80 27.69 17.33
C TYR A 126 -14.38 28.50 18.51
N PRO A 127 -13.66 28.63 19.65
CA PRO A 127 -12.26 28.25 19.88
C PRO A 127 -12.05 26.82 20.40
N LYS A 128 -13.09 25.98 20.51
CA LYS A 128 -12.92 24.60 20.97
C LYS A 128 -12.05 23.83 19.97
N PRO A 129 -10.92 23.19 20.37
CA PRO A 129 -10.03 22.49 19.44
C PRO A 129 -10.76 21.45 18.59
N LEU A 130 -10.45 21.43 17.29
CA LEU A 130 -10.78 20.32 16.40
C LEU A 130 -9.71 19.24 16.58
N GLN A 131 -10.02 18.20 17.34
CA GLN A 131 -9.15 17.05 17.56
C GLN A 131 -9.75 15.82 16.89
N VAL A 132 -8.92 15.08 16.17
CA VAL A 132 -9.32 13.88 15.44
C VAL A 132 -8.30 12.79 15.70
N ASN A 133 -8.76 11.64 16.15
CA ASN A 133 -7.95 10.44 16.30
C ASN A 133 -8.28 9.46 15.18
N ILE A 134 -7.25 9.01 14.48
CA ILE A 134 -7.36 7.96 13.47
C ILE A 134 -6.65 6.73 14.02
N THR A 135 -7.41 5.68 14.28
CA THR A 135 -6.88 4.41 14.77
C THR A 135 -6.79 3.42 13.61
N LEU A 136 -5.58 2.96 13.32
CA LEU A 136 -5.32 1.89 12.36
C LEU A 136 -5.10 0.60 13.14
N SER A 137 -5.91 -0.41 12.86
CA SER A 137 -5.87 -1.68 13.59
C SER A 137 -5.74 -2.85 12.65
N TRP A 138 -4.89 -3.81 13.02
CA TRP A 138 -4.75 -5.09 12.37
C TRP A 138 -5.04 -6.19 13.38
N ASN A 139 -5.66 -7.29 12.93
CA ASN A 139 -5.98 -8.40 13.81
C ASN A 139 -4.75 -9.26 14.19
N ASN A 140 -3.64 -9.08 13.49
CA ASN A 140 -2.39 -9.80 13.68
C ASN A 140 -1.28 -8.83 14.08
N LYS A 141 -0.14 -9.33 14.55
CA LYS A 141 1.07 -8.50 14.73
C LYS A 141 1.78 -8.34 13.39
N GLN A 142 2.30 -7.14 13.11
CA GLN A 142 3.11 -6.84 11.93
C GLN A 142 4.50 -6.38 12.35
N THR A 143 5.47 -6.62 11.46
CA THR A 143 6.75 -5.93 11.47
C THR A 143 6.73 -4.98 10.27
N SER A 144 6.98 -3.70 10.52
CA SER A 144 7.11 -2.70 9.46
C SER A 144 8.59 -2.44 9.20
N THR A 145 8.96 -2.34 7.93
CA THR A 145 10.27 -1.85 7.50
C THR A 145 10.20 -0.33 7.54
N ILE A 146 10.92 0.29 8.47
CA ILE A 146 11.07 1.76 8.58
C ILE A 146 12.26 2.20 7.73
#